data_AF-A0A1X6MXU1-F1
#
_entry.id   AF-A0A1X6MXU1-F1
#
_cell.length_a   1.000
_cell.length_b   1.000
_cell.length_c   1.000
_cell.angle_alpha   90.00
_cell.angle_beta   90.00
_cell.angle_gamma   90.00
#
_symmetry.space_group_name_H-M   'P 1'
#
loop_
_entity.id
_entity.type
_entity.pdbx_description
1 polymer ?
#
loop_
_entity_poly.entity_id
_entity_poly.type
_entity_poly.pdbx_seq_one_letter_code
_entity_poly.pdbx_strand_id
1 'polypeptide(L)'
;MSVSTSSSPTPSKNATAIQKRPIAEIITEKFPPFDHRSAIVEPFDNETKRDAEFMEKLNTMLLELMLEFHAWSTARPAHESDKTADALEKEVKAVMELEQEQGMSSSSPSLSLVERTRQQLSDFVTRIKLALAALTGLAG
;
A
#
# COMPACT_ATOMS: atom_id res chain seq x y z
N MET A 1 21.86 -21.50 -29.26
CA MET A 1 21.06 -22.73 -29.41
C MET A 1 22.00 -23.83 -29.85
N SER A 2 22.42 -24.68 -28.92
CA SER A 2 23.41 -25.73 -29.18
C SER A 2 22.69 -27.08 -29.09
N VAL A 3 22.65 -27.77 -30.23
CA VAL A 3 21.95 -29.03 -30.42
C VAL A 3 22.94 -30.14 -30.05
N SER A 4 22.68 -30.85 -28.95
CA SER A 4 23.48 -32.01 -28.56
C SER A 4 23.07 -33.21 -29.42
N THR A 5 24.04 -33.70 -30.17
CA THR A 5 23.95 -34.88 -31.04
C THR A 5 23.75 -36.16 -30.21
N SER A 6 22.66 -36.88 -30.46
CA SER A 6 22.44 -38.22 -29.90
C SER A 6 23.35 -39.21 -30.62
N SER A 7 24.29 -39.82 -29.90
CA SER A 7 25.04 -40.97 -30.38
C SER A 7 24.15 -42.21 -30.36
N SER A 8 23.79 -42.71 -31.55
CA SER A 8 23.20 -44.03 -31.72
C SER A 8 24.19 -45.12 -31.29
N PRO A 9 23.80 -46.11 -30.47
CA PRO A 9 24.64 -47.27 -30.24
C PRO A 9 24.57 -48.21 -31.45
N THR A 10 25.74 -48.57 -31.95
CA THR A 10 25.95 -49.58 -32.98
C THR A 10 25.49 -50.96 -32.50
N PRO A 11 24.96 -51.84 -33.38
CA PRO A 11 24.53 -53.17 -33.00
C PRO A 11 25.76 -54.06 -32.83
N SER A 12 26.19 -54.25 -31.59
CA SER A 12 27.23 -55.22 -31.28
C SER A 12 26.70 -56.63 -31.54
N LYS A 13 27.13 -57.22 -32.65
CA LYS A 13 26.96 -58.63 -32.99
C LYS A 13 27.74 -59.47 -32.00
N ASN A 14 27.12 -59.84 -30.89
CA ASN A 14 27.46 -61.05 -30.16
C ASN A 14 26.17 -61.86 -30.01
N ALA A 15 25.95 -62.74 -30.99
CA ALA A 15 25.05 -63.87 -30.85
C ALA A 15 25.68 -64.86 -29.86
N THR A 16 25.71 -64.52 -28.58
CA THR A 16 25.87 -65.50 -27.52
C THR A 16 24.59 -66.32 -27.50
N ALA A 17 24.72 -67.59 -27.86
CA ALA A 17 23.67 -68.58 -27.71
C ALA A 17 22.96 -68.37 -26.37
N ILE A 18 21.64 -68.16 -26.41
CA ILE A 18 20.80 -68.12 -25.23
C ILE A 18 20.81 -69.55 -24.66
N GLN A 19 21.83 -69.87 -23.87
CA GLN A 19 21.81 -71.01 -23.00
C GLN A 19 20.72 -70.70 -21.97
N LYS A 20 19.56 -71.32 -22.17
CA LYS A 20 18.49 -71.29 -21.19
C LYS A 20 19.08 -71.84 -19.90
N ARG A 21 19.34 -70.96 -18.91
CA ARG A 21 19.80 -71.38 -17.60
C ARG A 21 18.82 -72.44 -17.08
N PRO A 22 19.29 -73.58 -16.57
CA PRO A 22 18.42 -74.59 -15.98
C PRO A 22 17.47 -73.93 -14.99
N ILE A 23 16.17 -74.22 -15.09
CA ILE A 23 15.15 -73.66 -14.21
C ILE A 23 15.51 -73.90 -12.73
N ALA A 24 16.18 -75.02 -12.44
CA ALA A 24 16.71 -75.33 -11.12
C ALA A 24 17.72 -74.29 -10.60
N GLU A 25 18.60 -73.75 -11.45
CA GLU A 25 19.57 -72.71 -11.04
C GLU A 25 18.88 -71.38 -10.74
N ILE A 26 17.88 -71.01 -11.56
CA ILE A 26 17.09 -69.77 -11.37
C ILE A 26 16.28 -69.84 -10.07
N ILE A 27 15.69 -71.00 -9.76
CA ILE A 27 14.90 -71.19 -8.53
C ILE A 27 15.80 -71.22 -7.28
N THR A 28 17.06 -71.64 -7.43
CA THR A 28 18.04 -71.69 -6.33
C THR A 28 18.69 -70.33 -6.07
N GLU A 29 18.64 -69.41 -7.05
CA GLU A 29 19.14 -68.05 -6.90
C GLU A 29 18.33 -67.28 -5.85
N LYS A 30 18.97 -66.97 -4.72
CA LYS A 30 18.34 -66.19 -3.66
C LYS A 30 18.32 -64.72 -4.08
N PHE A 31 17.13 -64.15 -4.18
CA PHE A 31 16.99 -62.72 -4.45
C PHE A 31 17.74 -61.88 -3.40
N PRO A 32 18.39 -60.79 -3.81
CA PRO A 32 18.97 -59.85 -2.86
C PRO A 32 17.88 -59.33 -1.92
N PRO A 33 18.17 -59.17 -0.62
CA PRO A 33 17.21 -58.58 0.31
C PRO A 33 16.78 -57.20 -0.16
N PHE A 34 15.48 -56.97 -0.26
CA PHE A 34 14.94 -55.65 -0.56
C PHE A 34 14.95 -54.79 0.69
N ASP A 35 15.74 -53.72 0.67
CA ASP A 35 15.70 -52.70 1.72
C ASP A 35 14.58 -51.69 1.44
N HIS A 36 13.39 -52.03 1.92
CA HIS A 36 12.20 -51.19 1.81
C HIS A 36 12.35 -49.84 2.52
N ARG A 37 13.27 -49.74 3.50
CA ARG A 37 13.41 -48.53 4.30
C ARG A 37 14.03 -47.40 3.48
N SER A 38 15.18 -47.65 2.87
CA SER A 38 15.86 -46.67 2.03
C SER A 38 15.16 -46.47 0.67
N ALA A 39 14.58 -47.54 0.11
CA ALA A 39 13.97 -47.47 -1.21
C ALA A 39 12.57 -46.82 -1.22
N ILE A 40 11.83 -46.88 -0.11
CA ILE A 40 10.43 -46.42 -0.05
C ILE A 40 10.22 -45.51 1.15
N VAL A 41 10.43 -45.99 2.37
CA VAL A 41 9.99 -45.26 3.57
C VAL A 41 10.67 -43.89 3.71
N GLU A 42 12.01 -43.84 3.60
CA GLU A 42 12.77 -42.60 3.76
C GLU A 42 12.44 -41.52 2.70
N PRO A 43 12.33 -41.83 1.40
CA PRO A 43 11.86 -40.86 0.41
C PRO A 43 10.50 -40.24 0.74
N PHE A 44 9.54 -41.06 1.17
CA PHE A 44 8.19 -40.57 1.53
C PHE A 44 8.21 -39.71 2.79
N ASP A 45 8.97 -40.10 3.81
CA ASP A 45 9.14 -39.31 5.03
C ASP A 45 9.81 -37.97 4.73
N ASN A 46 10.84 -37.97 3.87
CA ASN A 46 11.52 -36.76 3.42
C ASN A 46 10.61 -35.84 2.61
N GLU A 47 9.77 -36.39 1.73
CA GLU A 47 8.79 -35.61 0.98
C GLU A 47 7.74 -34.99 1.90
N THR A 48 7.19 -35.78 2.83
CA THR A 48 6.24 -35.29 3.85
C THR A 48 6.83 -34.14 4.66
N LYS A 49 8.11 -34.25 5.05
CA LYS A 49 8.81 -33.19 5.78
C LYS A 49 8.98 -31.93 4.92
N ARG A 50 9.41 -32.08 3.67
CA ARG A 50 9.56 -30.94 2.75
C ARG A 50 8.24 -30.21 2.52
N ASP A 51 7.14 -30.95 2.39
CA ASP A 51 5.81 -30.36 2.20
C ASP A 51 5.37 -29.57 3.44
N ALA A 52 5.63 -30.08 4.64
CA ALA A 52 5.35 -29.36 5.87
C ALA A 52 6.17 -28.05 5.96
N GLU A 53 7.48 -28.11 5.70
CA GLU A 53 8.35 -26.93 5.69
C GLU A 53 7.93 -25.90 4.62
N PHE A 54 7.52 -26.37 3.44
CA PHE A 54 7.02 -25.52 2.36
C PHE A 54 5.74 -24.79 2.76
N MET A 55 4.77 -25.52 3.33
CA MET A 55 3.50 -24.95 3.79
C MET A 55 3.70 -23.93 4.91
N GLU A 56 4.58 -24.23 5.87
CA GLU A 56 4.95 -23.29 6.93
C GLU A 56 5.54 -22.00 6.34
N LYS A 57 6.53 -22.13 5.44
CA LYS A 57 7.15 -20.97 4.79
C LYS A 57 6.15 -20.13 3.99
N LEU A 58 5.26 -20.79 3.24
CA LEU A 58 4.22 -20.12 2.45
C LEU A 58 3.28 -19.33 3.35
N ASN A 59 2.84 -19.93 4.46
CA ASN A 59 1.98 -19.25 5.44
C ASN A 59 2.67 -18.03 6.05
N THR A 60 3.95 -18.14 6.41
CA THR A 60 4.74 -17.02 6.93
C THR A 60 4.82 -15.88 5.91
N MET A 61 5.18 -16.18 4.66
CA MET A 61 5.26 -15.17 3.60
C MET A 61 3.90 -14.49 3.34
N LEU A 62 2.81 -15.25 3.36
CA LEU A 62 1.47 -14.71 3.18
C LEU A 62 1.07 -13.78 4.32
N LEU A 63 1.36 -14.19 5.56
CA LEU A 63 1.06 -13.38 6.74
C LEU A 63 1.86 -12.07 6.74
N GLU A 64 3.15 -12.11 6.42
CA GLU A 64 3.99 -10.92 6.28
C GLU A 64 3.40 -9.95 5.25
N LEU A 65 3.06 -10.44 4.05
CA LEU A 65 2.45 -9.62 3.01
C LEU A 65 1.12 -9.00 3.45
N MET A 66 0.27 -9.77 4.14
CA MET A 66 -1.01 -9.27 4.66
C MET A 66 -0.80 -8.16 5.70
N LEU A 67 0.18 -8.31 6.59
CA LEU A 67 0.49 -7.32 7.61
C LEU A 67 1.06 -6.04 7.01
N GLU A 68 1.99 -6.15 6.06
CA GLU A 68 2.54 -5.01 5.34
C GLU A 68 1.46 -4.25 4.56
N PHE A 69 0.63 -4.98 3.81
CA PHE A 69 -0.47 -4.39 3.07
C PHE A 69 -1.48 -3.71 4.00
N HIS A 70 -1.83 -4.35 5.12
CA HIS A 70 -2.71 -3.75 6.12
C HIS A 70 -2.11 -2.44 6.64
N ALA A 71 -0.87 -2.48 7.14
CA ALA A 71 -0.19 -1.29 7.68
C ALA A 71 -0.17 -0.14 6.66
N TRP A 72 0.20 -0.42 5.41
CA TRP A 72 0.20 0.57 4.34
C TRP A 72 -1.22 1.10 4.05
N SER A 73 -2.21 0.22 3.90
CA SER A 73 -3.59 0.61 3.62
C SER A 73 -4.22 1.44 4.73
N THR A 74 -3.82 1.22 5.99
CA THR A 74 -4.31 2.00 7.14
C THR A 74 -3.60 3.33 7.28
N ALA A 75 -2.29 3.40 6.96
CA ALA A 75 -1.51 4.63 7.07
C ALA A 75 -1.78 5.60 5.91
N ARG A 76 -2.10 5.06 4.73
CA ARG A 76 -2.25 5.83 3.49
C ARG A 76 -3.36 6.89 3.55
N PRO A 77 -4.59 6.60 4.01
CA PRO A 77 -5.65 7.61 4.08
C PRO A 77 -5.29 8.81 4.93
N ALA A 78 -4.66 8.60 6.10
CA ALA A 78 -4.22 9.67 6.98
C ALA A 78 -3.13 10.54 6.31
N HIS A 79 -2.12 9.90 5.71
CA HIS A 79 -1.07 10.61 4.99
C HIS A 79 -1.62 11.42 3.80
N GLU A 80 -2.57 10.85 3.04
CA GLU A 80 -3.21 11.55 1.92
C GLU A 80 -4.08 12.71 2.40
N SER A 81 -4.85 12.54 3.47
CA SER A 81 -5.68 13.62 4.04
C SER A 81 -4.84 14.77 4.57
N ASP A 82 -3.76 14.47 5.28
CA ASP A 82 -2.87 15.49 5.86
C ASP A 82 -2.20 16.30 4.74
N LYS A 83 -1.72 15.63 3.70
CA LYS A 83 -1.13 16.29 2.53
C LYS A 83 -2.15 17.19 1.82
N THR A 84 -3.40 16.77 1.71
CA THR A 84 -4.47 17.59 1.11
C THR A 84 -4.83 18.77 2.01
N ALA A 85 -4.88 18.58 3.33
CA ALA A 85 -5.13 19.65 4.30
C ALA A 85 -4.03 20.72 4.25
N ASP A 86 -2.75 20.30 4.23
CA ASP A 86 -1.60 21.21 4.10
C ASP A 86 -1.63 22.02 2.80
N ALA A 87 -2.06 21.39 1.70
CA ALA A 87 -2.20 22.08 0.42
C ALA A 87 -3.30 23.15 0.49
N LEU A 88 -4.45 22.79 1.06
CA LEU A 88 -5.56 23.71 1.25
C LEU A 88 -5.19 24.88 2.18
N GLU A 89 -4.49 24.63 3.28
CA GLU A 89 -4.04 25.67 4.21
C GLU A 89 -3.11 26.67 3.50
N LYS A 90 -2.21 26.19 2.65
CA LYS A 90 -1.34 27.06 1.85
C LYS A 90 -2.13 27.90 0.86
N GLU A 91 -3.13 27.33 0.19
CA GLU A 91 -4.00 28.07 -0.73
C GLU A 91 -4.80 29.14 0.00
N VAL A 92 -5.40 28.81 1.15
CA VAL A 92 -6.12 29.77 2.00
C VAL A 92 -5.20 30.91 2.43
N LYS A 93 -3.98 30.58 2.88
CA LYS A 93 -3.01 31.59 3.29
C LYS A 93 -2.62 32.50 2.13
N ALA A 94 -2.39 31.94 0.94
CA ALA A 94 -2.08 32.72 -0.26
C ALA A 94 -3.24 33.66 -0.66
N VAL A 95 -4.49 33.20 -0.55
CA VAL A 95 -5.67 34.04 -0.79
C VAL A 95 -5.75 35.16 0.24
N MET A 96 -5.54 34.87 1.53
CA MET A 96 -5.57 35.89 2.58
C MET A 96 -4.48 36.96 2.38
N GLU A 97 -3.27 36.57 2.00
CA GLU A 97 -2.18 37.49 1.68
C GLU A 97 -2.55 38.38 0.48
N LEU A 98 -3.12 37.80 -0.57
CA LEU A 98 -3.56 38.52 -1.76
C LEU A 98 -4.73 39.48 -1.46
N GLU A 99 -5.71 39.08 -0.64
CA GLU A 99 -6.77 39.97 -0.16
C GLU A 99 -6.22 41.12 0.70
N GLN A 100 -5.19 40.84 1.50
CA GLN A 100 -4.50 41.86 2.28
C GLN A 100 -3.77 42.86 1.40
N GLU A 101 -3.05 42.40 0.37
CA GLU A 101 -2.36 43.25 -0.61
C GLU A 101 -3.34 44.11 -1.42
N GLN A 102 -4.52 43.57 -1.76
CA GLN A 102 -5.59 44.31 -2.45
C GLN A 102 -6.33 45.30 -1.54
N GLY A 103 -5.96 45.40 -0.26
CA GLY A 103 -6.60 46.29 0.71
C GLY A 103 -8.01 45.85 1.11
N MET A 104 -8.37 44.60 0.84
CA MET A 104 -9.67 44.01 1.19
C MET A 104 -9.70 43.44 2.62
N SER A 105 -8.57 43.43 3.33
CA SER A 105 -8.38 42.83 4.67
C SER A 105 -9.02 43.57 5.85
N SER A 106 -9.97 44.50 5.61
CA SER A 106 -10.81 45.00 6.70
C SER A 106 -12.28 44.82 6.37
N SER A 107 -12.92 44.04 7.24
CA SER A 107 -14.36 43.80 7.35
C SER A 107 -14.99 42.88 6.29
N SER A 108 -15.63 41.84 6.80
CA SER A 108 -16.76 41.18 6.15
C SER A 108 -17.61 42.23 5.40
N PRO A 109 -17.92 42.05 4.10
CA PRO A 109 -18.68 43.04 3.33
C PRO A 109 -20.09 43.30 3.92
N SER A 110 -20.60 42.40 4.76
CA SER A 110 -21.85 42.57 5.50
C SER A 110 -21.73 43.51 6.73
N LEU A 111 -20.56 43.57 7.37
CA LEU A 111 -20.29 44.44 8.52
C LEU A 111 -19.85 45.85 8.08
N SER A 112 -19.20 45.98 6.92
CA SER A 112 -18.72 47.27 6.40
C SER A 112 -19.87 48.22 6.06
N LEU A 113 -20.94 47.71 5.47
CA LEU A 113 -22.12 48.51 5.12
C LEU A 113 -22.87 48.97 6.38
N VAL A 114 -23.09 48.05 7.33
CA VAL A 114 -23.76 48.37 8.59
C VAL A 114 -22.96 49.39 9.40
N GLU A 115 -21.65 49.23 9.51
CA GLU A 115 -20.81 50.17 10.26
C GLU A 115 -20.73 51.54 9.56
N ARG A 116 -20.68 51.57 8.22
CA ARG A 116 -20.73 52.83 7.46
C ARG A 116 -22.06 53.56 7.70
N THR A 117 -23.19 52.86 7.68
CA THR A 117 -24.50 53.45 7.97
C THR A 117 -24.58 53.90 9.44
N ARG A 118 -24.01 53.14 10.38
CA ARG A 118 -23.92 53.51 11.80
C ARG A 118 -23.12 54.80 12.00
N GLN A 119 -21.98 54.92 11.32
CA GLN A 119 -21.13 56.12 11.39
C GLN A 119 -21.85 57.34 10.79
N GLN A 120 -22.48 57.19 9.62
CA GLN A 120 -23.25 58.27 9.00
C GLN A 120 -24.41 58.76 9.89
N LEU A 121 -25.10 57.83 10.56
CA LEU A 121 -26.16 58.17 11.49
C LEU A 121 -25.61 58.92 12.73
N SER A 122 -24.48 58.46 13.28
CA SER A 122 -23.81 59.13 14.39
C SER A 122 -23.40 60.57 14.05
N ASP A 123 -22.83 60.77 12.86
CA ASP A 123 -22.42 62.09 12.39
C ASP A 123 -23.63 63.01 12.18
N PHE A 124 -24.72 62.49 11.61
CA PHE A 124 -25.97 63.21 11.45
C PHE A 124 -26.57 63.64 12.79
N VAL A 125 -26.67 62.72 13.75
CA VAL A 125 -27.16 63.02 15.11
C VAL A 125 -26.28 64.08 15.77
N THR A 126 -24.96 64.00 15.60
CA THR A 126 -24.02 64.99 16.14
C THR A 126 -24.24 66.37 15.53
N ARG A 127 -24.43 66.45 14.20
CA ARG A 127 -24.76 67.70 13.51
C ARG A 127 -26.09 68.29 13.96
N ILE A 128 -27.12 67.45 14.15
CA ILE A 128 -28.40 67.90 14.70
C ILE A 128 -28.25 68.41 16.12
N LYS A 129 -27.53 67.69 16.99
CA LYS A 129 -27.27 68.13 18.36
C LYS A 129 -26.53 69.47 18.39
N LEU A 130 -25.54 69.65 17.51
CA LEU A 130 -24.78 70.90 17.40
C LEU A 130 -25.67 72.05 16.89
N ALA A 131 -26.48 71.80 15.86
CA ALA A 131 -27.42 72.78 15.33
C ALA A 131 -28.51 73.14 16.35
N LEU A 132 -29.02 72.16 17.09
CA LEU A 132 -29.97 72.39 18.19
C LEU A 132 -29.32 73.21 19.30
N ALA A 133 -28.12 72.85 19.77
CA ALA A 133 -27.41 73.61 20.79
C ALA A 133 -27.15 75.07 20.36
N ALA A 134 -26.83 75.29 19.08
CA ALA A 134 -26.66 76.61 18.51
C ALA A 134 -27.98 77.40 18.44
N LEU A 135 -29.10 76.74 18.12
CA LEU A 135 -30.43 77.37 18.03
C LEU A 135 -31.06 77.62 19.40
N THR A 136 -30.77 76.79 20.39
CA THR A 136 -31.33 76.90 21.75
C THR A 136 -30.42 77.66 22.71
N GLY A 137 -29.26 78.16 22.27
CA GLY A 137 -28.34 78.93 23.09
C GLY A 137 -27.71 78.15 24.26
N LEU A 138 -27.73 76.81 24.19
CA LEU A 138 -27.21 75.92 25.25
C LEU A 138 -25.70 75.62 25.08
N ALA A 139 -25.03 76.33 24.17
CA ALA A 139 -23.58 76.27 24.00
C ALA A 139 -22.91 77.29 24.93
N GLY A 140 -22.87 76.93 26.22
CA GLY A 140 -22.19 77.62 27.31
C GLY A 140 -22.07 76.69 28.50
#